data_AF-A0A318U757-F1
#
_entry.id   AF-A0A318U757-F1
#
_cell.length_a   1.000
_cell.length_b   1.000
_cell.length_c   1.000
_cell.angle_alpha   90.00
_cell.angle_beta   90.00
_cell.angle_gamma   90.00
#
_symmetry.space_group_name_H-M   'P 1'
#
loop_
_entity.id
_entity.type
_entity.pdbx_description
1 polymer ?
#
loop_
_entity_poly.entity_id
_entity_poly.type
_entity_poly.pdbx_seq_one_letter_code
_entity_poly.pdbx_strand_id
1 'polypeptide(L)'
;MTEFERLQPVGFGPVDRWRPARAALAGTCGPEWEAIRAPLPPADYDPHFQLSAPRDQWIAPVLHGGEEVAIAGTGPMPIGRFRLPQIVPAAVVTFRGRRQTLHFRLSRVDLDLDLRSVSMLYLATLPCGPFETDIEKTVLRLHQIAGVAR
;
A
#
# COMPACT_ATOMS: atom_id res chain seq x y z
N MET A 1 -17.91 1.06 37.21
CA MET A 1 -17.43 0.84 35.83
C MET A 1 -17.88 -0.54 35.40
N THR A 2 -18.77 -0.61 34.42
CA THR A 2 -19.30 -1.89 33.93
C THR A 2 -18.25 -2.60 33.08
N GLU A 3 -18.33 -3.93 32.98
CA GLU A 3 -17.41 -4.77 32.22
C GLU A 3 -17.24 -4.34 30.75
N PHE A 4 -18.27 -3.70 30.19
CA PHE A 4 -18.30 -3.16 28.83
C PHE A 4 -17.40 -1.93 28.62
N GLU A 5 -17.11 -1.12 29.66
CA GLU A 5 -16.21 0.03 29.55
C GLU A 5 -14.74 -0.37 29.42
N ARG A 6 -14.40 -1.65 29.67
CA ARG A 6 -13.03 -2.17 29.59
C ARG A 6 -12.70 -2.82 28.25
N LEU A 7 -13.69 -3.04 27.37
CA LEU A 7 -13.48 -3.68 26.09
C LEU A 7 -13.25 -2.62 25.01
N GLN A 8 -12.06 -2.63 24.39
CA GLN A 8 -11.84 -1.81 23.20
C GLN A 8 -12.65 -2.41 22.03
N PRO A 9 -13.50 -1.63 21.36
CA PRO A 9 -14.26 -2.14 20.21
C PRO A 9 -13.29 -2.53 19.10
N VAL A 10 -13.36 -3.79 18.66
CA VAL A 10 -12.59 -4.35 17.54
C VAL A 10 -13.52 -4.52 16.35
N GLY A 11 -13.09 -4.10 15.17
CA GLY A 11 -13.86 -4.27 13.94
C GLY A 11 -13.05 -3.88 12.71
N PHE A 12 -13.51 -4.34 11.53
CA PHE A 12 -12.85 -4.08 10.24
C PHE A 12 -13.32 -2.77 9.58
N GLY A 13 -14.08 -1.94 10.30
CA GLY A 13 -14.60 -0.68 9.78
C GLY A 13 -13.50 0.38 9.63
N PRO A 14 -13.57 1.26 8.62
CA PRO A 14 -12.63 2.35 8.48
C PRO A 14 -12.74 3.34 9.65
N VAL A 15 -11.60 3.80 10.15
CA VAL A 15 -11.50 4.87 11.13
C VAL A 15 -11.55 6.20 10.38
N ASP A 16 -12.44 7.11 10.77
CA ASP A 16 -12.51 8.44 10.15
C ASP A 16 -11.20 9.24 10.30
N ARG A 17 -10.88 10.05 9.28
CA ARG A 17 -9.59 10.76 9.16
C ARG A 17 -9.35 11.79 10.25
N TRP A 18 -10.42 12.34 10.84
CA TRP A 18 -10.35 13.38 11.87
C TRP A 18 -10.43 12.81 13.29
N ARG A 19 -10.54 11.48 13.43
CA ARG A 19 -10.42 10.84 14.74
C ARG A 19 -9.01 11.06 15.28
N PRO A 20 -8.83 11.30 16.60
CA PRO A 20 -7.54 11.66 17.17
C PRO A 20 -6.38 10.72 16.78
N ALA A 21 -6.63 9.41 16.70
CA ALA A 21 -5.64 8.41 16.33
C ALA A 21 -5.11 8.57 14.89
N ARG A 22 -5.91 9.09 13.95
CA ARG A 22 -5.48 9.38 12.57
C ARG A 22 -5.07 10.82 12.39
N ALA A 23 -5.78 11.78 12.99
CA ALA A 23 -5.49 13.21 12.86
C ALA A 23 -4.05 13.56 13.29
N ALA A 24 -3.53 12.88 14.32
CA ALA A 24 -2.15 13.03 14.78
C ALA A 24 -1.08 12.67 13.73
N LEU A 25 -1.43 11.91 12.67
CA LEU A 25 -0.52 11.50 11.61
C LEU A 25 -0.43 12.52 10.47
N ALA A 26 -1.35 13.50 10.42
CA ALA A 26 -1.39 14.51 9.36
C ALA A 26 -0.23 15.51 9.42
N GLY A 27 0.49 15.54 10.55
CA GLY A 27 1.52 16.53 10.84
C GLY A 27 0.95 17.92 11.16
N THR A 28 1.85 18.86 11.43
CA THR A 28 1.50 20.19 11.94
C THR A 28 1.59 21.26 10.84
N CYS A 29 0.45 21.83 10.45
CA CYS A 29 0.35 22.89 9.43
C CYS A 29 0.10 24.27 10.07
N GLY A 30 1.13 24.88 10.68
CA GLY A 30 1.06 26.24 11.25
C GLY A 30 1.72 27.32 10.38
N PRO A 31 1.81 28.57 10.86
CA PRO A 31 2.41 29.70 10.12
C PRO A 31 3.86 29.45 9.67
N GLU A 32 4.65 28.72 10.46
CA GLU A 32 6.01 28.34 10.08
C GLU A 32 6.00 27.40 8.86
N TRP A 33 5.19 26.33 8.91
CA TRP A 33 5.04 25.42 7.77
C TRP A 33 4.60 26.19 6.51
N GLU A 34 3.66 27.12 6.65
CA GLU A 34 3.19 27.96 5.54
C GLU A 34 4.32 28.83 4.96
N ALA A 35 5.14 29.44 5.81
CA ALA A 35 6.22 30.32 5.39
C ALA A 35 7.41 29.59 4.73
N ILE A 36 7.75 28.38 5.21
CA ILE A 36 9.02 27.73 4.83
C ILE A 36 8.89 26.39 4.08
N ARG A 37 7.70 25.77 4.02
CA ARG A 37 7.55 24.39 3.53
C ARG A 37 6.37 24.15 2.62
N ALA A 38 5.28 24.91 2.77
CA ALA A 38 4.14 24.80 1.86
C ALA A 38 4.62 24.95 0.39
N PRO A 39 4.12 24.10 -0.54
CA PRO A 39 3.02 23.14 -0.41
C PRO A 39 3.44 21.71 -0.01
N LEU A 40 4.68 21.47 0.41
CA LEU A 40 5.13 20.13 0.81
C LEU A 40 4.47 19.68 2.13
N PRO A 41 4.22 18.37 2.34
CA PRO A 41 3.68 17.86 3.60
C PRO A 41 4.54 18.29 4.80
N PRO A 42 3.96 18.53 6.00
CA PRO A 42 4.70 18.86 7.21
C PRO A 42 5.88 17.92 7.51
N ALA A 43 6.85 18.39 8.29
CA ALA A 43 8.04 17.59 8.61
C ALA A 43 7.72 16.36 9.46
N ASP A 44 6.67 16.44 10.27
CA ASP A 44 6.11 15.39 11.15
C ASP A 44 4.97 14.59 10.50
N TYR A 45 4.74 14.75 9.19
CA TYR A 45 3.74 13.96 8.47
C TYR A 45 4.11 12.47 8.44
N ASP A 46 3.18 11.61 8.88
CA ASP A 46 3.31 10.16 8.78
C ASP A 46 2.46 9.64 7.58
N PRO A 47 3.06 8.96 6.59
CA PRO A 47 2.33 8.38 5.46
C PRO A 47 1.17 7.46 5.84
N HIS A 48 1.18 6.85 7.03
CA HIS A 48 0.06 6.05 7.52
C HIS A 48 -1.22 6.87 7.74
N PHE A 49 -1.16 8.21 7.70
CA PHE A 49 -2.35 9.06 7.64
C PHE A 49 -3.30 8.65 6.51
N GLN A 50 -2.78 8.10 5.40
CA GLN A 50 -3.58 7.64 4.27
C GLN A 50 -4.28 6.30 4.53
N LEU A 51 -3.94 5.57 5.59
CA LEU A 51 -4.61 4.32 5.95
C LEU A 51 -5.88 4.62 6.75
N SER A 52 -7.01 4.13 6.27
CA SER A 52 -8.29 4.16 7.01
C SER A 52 -8.46 2.96 7.94
N ALA A 53 -7.71 1.88 7.74
CA ALA A 53 -7.78 0.71 8.58
C ALA A 53 -7.35 1.04 10.03
N PRO A 54 -7.98 0.43 11.04
CA PRO A 54 -7.47 0.39 12.41
C PRO A 54 -6.00 -0.03 12.49
N ARG A 55 -5.26 0.49 13.47
CA ARG A 55 -3.80 0.34 13.59
C ARG A 55 -3.35 -1.12 13.76
N ASP A 56 -4.15 -1.92 14.44
CA ASP A 56 -3.96 -3.36 14.61
C ASP A 56 -4.13 -4.16 13.30
N GLN A 57 -4.64 -3.53 12.24
CA GLN A 57 -4.81 -4.12 10.90
C GLN A 57 -3.79 -3.59 9.90
N TRP A 58 -2.83 -2.76 10.33
CA TRP A 58 -1.77 -2.30 9.45
C TRP A 58 -0.78 -3.44 9.19
N ILE A 59 -0.48 -3.64 7.91
CA ILE A 59 0.42 -4.70 7.49
C ILE A 59 1.87 -4.21 7.65
N ALA A 60 2.64 -4.91 8.50
CA ALA A 60 4.06 -4.71 8.66
C ALA A 60 4.77 -6.07 8.87
N PRO A 61 5.87 -6.38 8.15
CA PRO A 61 6.54 -5.57 7.12
C PRO A 61 5.75 -5.47 5.80
N VAL A 62 6.26 -4.69 4.84
CA VAL A 62 5.65 -4.58 3.50
C VAL A 62 5.52 -5.96 2.82
N LEU A 63 4.51 -6.11 1.97
CA LEU A 63 4.31 -7.32 1.17
C LEU A 63 5.33 -7.41 0.03
N HIS A 64 5.72 -8.64 -0.32
CA HIS A 64 6.68 -8.98 -1.37
C HIS A 64 6.12 -9.98 -2.40
N GLY A 65 5.01 -10.66 -2.09
CA GLY A 65 4.53 -11.80 -2.85
C GLY A 65 5.12 -13.12 -2.33
N GLY A 66 4.39 -14.22 -2.50
CA GLY A 66 4.75 -15.53 -1.95
C GLY A 66 4.30 -15.77 -0.50
N GLU A 67 3.78 -14.74 0.20
CA GLU A 67 3.23 -14.89 1.55
C GLU A 67 2.05 -15.86 1.57
N GLU A 68 1.91 -16.61 2.67
CA GLU A 68 0.72 -17.40 2.93
C GLU A 68 -0.41 -16.51 3.41
N VAL A 69 -1.57 -16.63 2.77
CA VAL A 69 -2.81 -15.97 3.14
C VAL A 69 -3.77 -17.03 3.65
N ALA A 70 -4.29 -16.81 4.85
CA ALA A 70 -5.32 -17.65 5.46
C ALA A 70 -6.57 -16.80 5.68
N ILE A 71 -7.70 -17.28 5.18
CA ILE A 71 -9.00 -16.60 5.34
C ILE A 71 -9.93 -17.54 6.09
N ALA A 72 -10.41 -17.07 7.24
CA ALA A 72 -11.33 -17.80 8.11
C ALA A 72 -12.45 -16.87 8.60
N GLY A 73 -13.60 -17.44 8.94
CA GLY A 73 -14.75 -16.67 9.47
C GLY A 73 -15.50 -15.84 8.43
N THR A 74 -15.22 -16.01 7.14
CA THR A 74 -15.86 -15.27 6.03
C THR A 74 -16.80 -16.19 5.25
N GLY A 75 -18.11 -16.06 5.46
CA GLY A 75 -19.14 -16.74 4.66
C GLY A 75 -19.36 -18.23 4.96
N PRO A 76 -20.32 -18.88 4.27
CA PRO A 76 -20.74 -20.26 4.54
C PRO A 76 -19.74 -21.33 4.08
N MET A 77 -18.78 -20.99 3.23
CA MET A 77 -17.76 -21.91 2.72
C MET A 77 -16.36 -21.39 3.03
N PRO A 78 -15.48 -22.17 3.66
CA PRO A 78 -14.10 -21.75 3.91
C PRO A 78 -13.35 -21.55 2.58
N ILE A 79 -12.70 -20.39 2.44
CA ILE A 79 -11.84 -20.08 1.29
C ILE A 79 -10.48 -20.77 1.44
N GLY A 80 -10.05 -21.03 2.68
CA GLY A 80 -8.87 -21.84 2.99
C GLY A 80 -7.58 -21.02 3.03
N ARG A 81 -6.48 -21.67 2.66
CA ARG A 81 -5.14 -21.10 2.62
C ARG A 81 -4.61 -21.12 1.20
N PHE A 82 -3.90 -20.08 0.80
CA PHE A 82 -3.17 -20.03 -0.46
C PHE A 82 -1.91 -19.19 -0.30
N ARG A 83 -1.01 -19.25 -1.28
CA ARG A 83 0.14 -18.35 -1.35
C ARG A 83 -0.11 -17.27 -2.40
N LEU A 84 0.25 -16.04 -2.07
CA LEU A 84 0.28 -14.97 -3.06
C LEU A 84 1.21 -15.36 -4.22
N PRO A 85 0.85 -15.05 -5.47
CA PRO A 85 1.78 -15.15 -6.58
C PRO A 85 3.07 -14.38 -6.27
N GLN A 86 4.20 -15.02 -6.54
CA GLN A 86 5.50 -14.38 -6.43
C GLN A 86 5.87 -13.82 -7.80
N ILE A 87 5.60 -12.54 -7.99
CA ILE A 87 5.84 -11.83 -9.23
C ILE A 87 6.95 -10.80 -8.96
N VAL A 88 7.96 -10.78 -9.83
CA VAL A 88 9.06 -9.83 -9.77
C VAL A 88 9.02 -8.96 -11.04
N PRO A 89 8.26 -7.85 -11.01
CA PRO A 89 8.26 -6.90 -12.11
C PRO A 89 9.53 -6.06 -12.08
N ALA A 90 10.07 -5.79 -13.25
CA ALA A 90 11.15 -4.84 -13.45
C ALA A 90 10.86 -3.99 -14.68
N ALA A 91 11.19 -2.71 -14.61
CA ALA A 91 11.14 -1.85 -15.80
C ALA A 91 12.52 -1.27 -16.09
N VAL A 92 12.84 -1.14 -17.38
CA VAL A 92 13.95 -0.31 -17.82
C VAL A 92 13.36 0.90 -18.53
N VAL A 93 13.62 2.08 -17.98
CA VAL A 93 13.18 3.36 -18.55
C VAL A 93 14.36 4.06 -19.18
N THR A 94 14.17 4.62 -20.38
CA THR A 94 15.11 5.55 -21.01
C THR A 94 14.58 6.96 -20.79
N PHE A 95 15.32 7.75 -20.04
CA PHE A 95 14.98 9.11 -19.64
C PHE A 95 16.17 10.03 -19.94
N ARG A 96 16.00 10.99 -20.85
CA ARG A 96 17.06 11.93 -21.29
C ARG A 96 18.35 11.21 -21.73
N GLY A 97 18.20 10.20 -22.58
CA GLY A 97 19.28 9.36 -23.10
C GLY A 97 19.92 8.40 -22.08
N ARG A 98 19.47 8.38 -20.82
CA ARG A 98 20.00 7.49 -19.77
C ARG A 98 19.03 6.35 -19.49
N ARG A 99 19.55 5.13 -19.41
CA ARG A 99 18.78 3.96 -18.99
C ARG A 99 18.80 3.83 -17.47
N GLN A 100 17.62 3.71 -16.88
CA GLN A 100 17.42 3.49 -15.44
C GLN A 100 16.55 2.26 -15.24
N THR A 101 16.92 1.42 -14.26
CA THR A 101 16.12 0.27 -13.86
C THR A 101 15.22 0.67 -12.71
N LEU A 102 13.93 0.42 -12.84
CA LEU A 102 12.95 0.61 -11.79
C LEU A 102 12.60 -0.74 -11.16
N HIS A 103 12.67 -0.77 -9.83
CA HIS A 103 12.21 -1.88 -9.02
C HIS A 103 10.80 -1.57 -8.49
N PHE A 104 9.92 -2.54 -8.64
CA PHE A 104 8.54 -2.42 -8.19
C PHE A 104 8.40 -2.95 -6.77
N ARG A 105 7.55 -2.29 -5.98
CA ARG A 105 7.10 -2.76 -4.67
C ARG A 105 5.64 -3.18 -4.76
N LEU A 106 5.32 -4.36 -4.21
CA LEU A 106 3.93 -4.76 -4.01
C LEU A 106 3.28 -3.79 -3.01
N SER A 107 2.31 -3.03 -3.50
CA SER A 107 1.71 -1.91 -2.76
C SER A 107 0.28 -2.20 -2.32
N ARG A 108 -0.42 -3.11 -3.02
CA ARG A 108 -1.78 -3.53 -2.65
C ARG A 108 -2.02 -4.98 -3.08
N VAL A 109 -2.77 -5.69 -2.26
CA VAL A 109 -3.36 -6.98 -2.58
C VAL A 109 -4.86 -6.85 -2.33
N ASP A 110 -5.65 -7.07 -3.36
CA ASP A 110 -7.10 -7.09 -3.29
C ASP A 110 -7.59 -8.53 -3.41
N LEU A 111 -8.48 -8.94 -2.51
CA LEU A 111 -9.03 -10.28 -2.44
C LEU A 111 -10.53 -10.19 -2.73
N ASP A 112 -10.94 -10.75 -3.87
CA ASP A 112 -12.36 -10.94 -4.17
C ASP A 112 -12.75 -12.36 -3.75
N LEU A 113 -13.52 -12.43 -2.68
CA LEU A 113 -13.91 -13.69 -2.04
C LEU A 113 -15.00 -14.44 -2.82
N ASP A 114 -15.83 -13.70 -3.56
CA ASP A 114 -16.94 -14.26 -4.34
C ASP A 114 -16.40 -14.83 -5.67
N LEU A 115 -15.59 -14.05 -6.37
CA LEU A 115 -14.91 -14.48 -7.61
C LEU A 115 -13.70 -15.38 -7.35
N ARG A 116 -13.27 -15.51 -6.09
CA ARG A 116 -12.07 -16.27 -5.66
C ARG A 116 -10.84 -15.84 -6.45
N SER A 117 -10.63 -14.53 -6.52
CA SER A 117 -9.53 -13.95 -7.28
C SER A 117 -8.67 -13.05 -6.39
N VAL A 118 -7.39 -12.94 -6.78
CA VAL A 118 -6.42 -12.06 -6.15
C VAL A 118 -5.90 -11.09 -7.20
N SER A 119 -5.92 -9.80 -6.87
CA SER A 119 -5.29 -8.75 -7.67
C SER A 119 -4.14 -8.12 -6.90
N MET A 120 -3.03 -7.85 -7.57
CA MET A 120 -1.81 -7.34 -6.95
C MET A 120 -1.36 -6.09 -7.70
N LEU A 121 -1.22 -4.97 -6.99
CA LEU A 121 -0.72 -3.72 -7.53
C LEU A 121 0.74 -3.53 -7.18
N TYR A 122 1.57 -3.40 -8.21
CA TYR A 122 2.99 -3.13 -8.09
C TYR A 122 3.26 -1.69 -8.54
N LEU A 123 3.95 -0.91 -7.71
CA LEU A 123 4.31 0.48 -8.03
C LEU A 123 5.83 0.67 -8.00
N ALA A 124 6.32 1.48 -8.93
CA ALA A 124 7.68 1.98 -8.96
C ALA A 124 7.67 3.48 -9.24
N THR A 125 8.68 4.21 -8.79
CA THR A 125 8.78 5.66 -8.94
C THR A 125 10.00 6.02 -9.76
N LEU A 126 9.82 6.87 -10.78
CA LEU A 126 10.88 7.52 -11.52
C LEU A 126 10.88 9.02 -11.18
N PRO A 127 11.89 9.53 -10.45
CA PRO A 127 12.03 10.96 -10.23
C PRO A 127 12.36 11.67 -11.57
N CYS A 128 11.35 12.30 -12.18
CA CYS A 128 11.50 13.03 -13.43
C CYS A 128 11.22 14.54 -13.29
N GLY A 129 10.69 15.00 -12.15
CA GLY A 129 10.37 16.41 -11.94
C GLY A 129 9.41 16.93 -13.03
N PRO A 130 9.64 18.13 -13.60
CA PRO A 130 8.81 18.65 -14.68
C PRO A 130 9.11 18.01 -16.06
N PHE A 131 10.04 17.07 -16.14
CA PHE A 131 10.54 16.50 -17.40
C PHE A 131 9.87 15.16 -17.73
N GLU A 132 8.65 14.91 -17.26
CA GLU A 132 7.92 13.66 -17.53
C GLU A 132 7.77 13.36 -19.03
N THR A 133 7.69 14.40 -19.86
CA THR A 133 7.61 14.29 -21.32
C THR A 133 8.90 13.80 -21.97
N ASP A 134 10.04 13.85 -21.26
CA ASP A 134 11.35 13.40 -21.77
C ASP A 134 11.56 11.89 -21.53
N ILE A 135 10.52 11.17 -21.10
CA ILE A 135 10.54 9.71 -21.03
C ILE A 135 10.39 9.16 -22.44
N GLU A 136 11.48 8.62 -22.97
CA GLU A 136 11.55 8.14 -24.35
C GLU A 136 10.95 6.74 -24.50
N LYS A 137 11.21 5.87 -23.51
CA LYS A 137 10.84 4.46 -23.59
C LYS A 137 10.78 3.81 -22.23
N THR A 138 9.72 3.04 -21.99
CA THR A 138 9.61 2.14 -20.83
C THR A 138 9.43 0.72 -21.33
N VAL A 139 10.30 -0.19 -20.91
CA VAL A 139 10.16 -1.63 -21.17
C VAL A 139 9.89 -2.33 -19.85
N LEU A 140 8.67 -2.87 -19.72
CA LEU A 140 8.29 -3.69 -18.58
C LEU A 140 8.64 -5.15 -18.84
N ARG A 141 9.17 -5.82 -17.82
CA ARG A 141 9.38 -7.26 -17.79
C ARG A 141 8.71 -7.83 -16.56
N LEU A 142 7.99 -8.92 -16.77
CA LEU A 142 7.29 -9.64 -15.72
C LEU A 142 7.91 -11.03 -15.61
N HIS A 143 8.42 -11.36 -14.44
CA HIS A 143 8.89 -12.71 -14.13
C HIS A 143 8.02 -13.25 -12.98
N GLN A 144 7.22 -14.29 -13.27
CA GLN A 144 6.52 -15.04 -12.22
C GLN A 144 7.41 -16.19 -11.77
N ILE A 145 7.77 -16.19 -10.50
CA ILE A 145 8.66 -17.20 -9.89
C ILE A 145 7.84 -18.38 -9.38
N ALA A 146 6.68 -18.10 -8.77
CA ALA A 146 5.80 -19.10 -8.19
C ALA A 146 4.35 -18.57 -8.07
N GLY A 147 3.39 -19.46 -7.83
CA GLY A 147 1.97 -19.13 -7.71
C GLY A 147 1.14 -19.64 -8.88
N VAL A 148 -0.18 -19.47 -8.81
CA VAL A 148 -1.16 -20.09 -9.71
C VAL A 148 -0.88 -19.68 -11.17
N ALA A 149 -0.18 -20.55 -11.89
CA ALA A 149 -0.26 -20.62 -13.33
C ALA A 149 -1.61 -21.27 -13.67
N ARG A 150 -2.34 -20.68 -14.60
CA ARG A 150 -3.49 -21.35 -15.21
C ARG A 150 -2.98 -22.48 -16.11
#